data_AF-A0A1A7KHC7-F1
#
_entry.id   AF-A0A1A7KHC7-F1
#
_cell.length_a   1.000
_cell.length_b   1.000
_cell.length_c   1.000
_cell.angle_alpha   90.00
_cell.angle_beta   90.00
_cell.angle_gamma   90.00
#
_symmetry.space_group_name_H-M   'P 1'
#
loop_
_entity.id
_entity.type
_entity.pdbx_description
1 polymer ?
#
loop_
_entity_poly.entity_id
_entity_poly.type
_entity_poly.pdbx_seq_one_letter_code
_entity_poly.pdbx_strand_id
1 'polypeptide(L)'
;MRNPIKNTKNRSASKFLGLRRKSRLLTERPILSKNFDFLKKNKGTVSSTYLESGIVKCTFSSYSTKRKAFAFGPTFDLAYVNMIKKFNEKYADHGKAI
;
A
#
# COMPACT_ATOMS: atom_id res chain seq x y z
N MET A 1 -4.87 50.05 5.06
CA MET A 1 -5.17 48.60 5.18
C MET A 1 -4.26 47.99 6.23
N ARG A 2 -4.80 47.40 7.31
CA ARG A 2 -3.99 46.73 8.35
C ARG A 2 -3.60 45.33 7.86
N ASN A 3 -2.30 45.02 7.84
CA ASN A 3 -1.83 43.67 7.54
C ASN A 3 -2.32 42.68 8.61
N PRO A 4 -2.92 41.53 8.23
CA PRO A 4 -3.42 40.58 9.20
C PRO A 4 -2.28 39.95 10.00
N ILE A 5 -2.42 39.95 11.32
CA ILE A 5 -1.45 39.37 12.26
C ILE A 5 -1.50 37.82 12.12
N LYS A 6 -0.33 37.19 11.96
CA LYS A 6 -0.18 35.75 11.73
C LYS A 6 -0.25 35.00 13.07
N ASN A 7 -1.45 34.56 13.46
CA ASN A 7 -1.68 33.82 14.71
C ASN A 7 -1.67 32.30 14.44
N THR A 8 -1.39 31.47 15.44
CA THR A 8 -1.37 29.99 15.32
C THR A 8 -2.69 29.42 14.79
N LYS A 9 -3.82 30.06 15.13
CA LYS A 9 -5.17 29.71 14.62
C LYS A 9 -5.36 30.02 13.12
N ASN A 10 -4.64 31.01 12.58
CA ASN A 10 -4.70 31.45 11.18
C ASN A 10 -3.68 30.73 10.26
N ARG A 11 -2.74 29.94 10.81
CA ARG A 11 -1.82 29.09 10.01
C ARG A 11 -2.52 27.89 9.35
N SER A 12 -3.72 27.54 9.81
CA SER A 12 -4.54 26.43 9.27
C SER A 12 -5.08 26.70 7.86
N ALA A 13 -5.16 27.98 7.45
CA ALA A 13 -5.56 28.40 6.10
C ALA A 13 -4.42 28.35 5.06
N SER A 14 -3.23 27.88 5.47
CA SER A 14 -2.14 27.60 4.55
C SER A 14 -2.60 26.59 3.50
N LYS A 15 -2.78 27.04 2.24
CA LYS A 15 -3.14 26.19 1.10
C LYS A 15 -2.19 24.98 1.01
N PHE A 16 -0.91 25.19 1.29
CA PHE A 16 0.12 24.14 1.29
C PHE A 16 -0.10 23.08 2.39
N LEU A 17 -0.33 23.50 3.64
CA LEU A 17 -0.56 22.56 4.75
C LEU A 17 -1.92 21.86 4.64
N GLY A 18 -2.93 22.54 4.13
CA GLY A 18 -4.24 21.96 3.85
C GLY A 18 -4.18 20.89 2.76
N LEU A 19 -3.48 21.18 1.64
CA LEU A 19 -3.27 20.20 0.56
C LEU A 19 -2.50 18.97 1.04
N ARG A 20 -1.43 19.17 1.85
CA ARG A 20 -0.64 18.06 2.41
C ARG A 20 -1.45 17.16 3.35
N ARG A 21 -2.42 17.72 4.09
CA ARG A 21 -3.32 16.92 4.95
C ARG A 21 -4.36 16.15 4.13
N LYS A 22 -4.90 16.75 3.07
CA LYS A 22 -5.87 16.10 2.17
C LYS A 22 -5.26 14.94 1.39
N SER A 23 -4.01 15.07 0.91
CA SER A 23 -3.34 13.98 0.19
C SER A 23 -3.04 12.78 1.09
N ARG A 24 -2.76 13.00 2.37
CA ARG A 24 -2.49 11.92 3.34
C ARG A 24 -3.74 11.11 3.69
N LEU A 25 -4.89 11.75 3.86
CA LEU A 25 -6.12 11.05 4.27
C LEU A 25 -6.79 10.25 3.13
N LEU A 26 -6.61 10.65 1.87
CA LEU A 26 -7.21 9.97 0.71
C LEU A 26 -6.33 8.85 0.11
N THR A 27 -5.08 8.68 0.58
CA THR A 27 -4.13 7.68 0.06
C THR A 27 -4.04 6.39 0.89
N GLU A 28 -4.60 6.34 2.09
CA GLU A 28 -4.19 5.33 3.08
C GLU A 28 -5.01 4.03 3.11
N ARG A 29 -6.10 3.90 2.33
CA ARG A 29 -6.80 2.61 2.20
C ARG A 29 -6.82 2.14 0.75
N PRO A 30 -5.89 1.24 0.36
CA PRO A 30 -5.92 0.66 -0.97
C PRO A 30 -7.23 -0.13 -1.13
N ILE A 31 -8.09 0.35 -2.02
CA ILE A 31 -9.35 -0.31 -2.36
C ILE A 31 -8.99 -1.66 -2.99
N LEU A 32 -9.30 -2.75 -2.29
CA LEU A 32 -8.92 -4.13 -2.65
C LEU A 32 -9.61 -4.63 -3.93
N SER A 33 -10.64 -3.92 -4.41
CA SER A 33 -11.56 -4.40 -5.46
C SER A 33 -10.90 -4.67 -6.82
N LYS A 34 -9.70 -4.14 -7.08
CA LYS A 34 -8.95 -4.38 -8.33
C LYS A 34 -7.87 -5.47 -8.24
N ASN A 35 -7.63 -6.06 -7.08
CA ASN A 35 -6.46 -6.92 -6.86
C ASN A 35 -6.73 -8.43 -6.97
N PHE A 36 -7.97 -8.88 -7.16
CA PHE A 36 -8.28 -10.31 -7.32
C PHE A 36 -7.63 -10.94 -8.56
N ASP A 37 -7.33 -10.14 -9.59
CA ASP A 37 -6.62 -10.61 -10.79
C ASP A 37 -5.13 -10.91 -10.56
N PHE A 38 -4.54 -10.52 -9.42
CA PHE A 38 -3.11 -10.69 -9.16
C PHE A 38 -2.67 -12.15 -9.22
N LEU A 39 -3.47 -13.06 -8.63
CA LEU A 39 -3.19 -14.50 -8.61
C LEU A 39 -3.26 -15.10 -10.02
N LYS A 40 -4.27 -14.69 -10.80
CA LYS A 40 -4.49 -15.16 -12.17
C LYS A 40 -3.35 -14.72 -13.09
N LYS A 41 -2.94 -13.45 -13.01
CA LYS A 41 -1.84 -12.89 -13.83
C LYS A 41 -0.50 -13.55 -13.51
N ASN A 42 -0.19 -13.74 -12.22
CA ASN A 42 1.11 -14.25 -11.81
C ASN A 42 1.17 -15.78 -11.65
N LYS A 43 0.07 -16.50 -11.92
CA LYS A 43 -0.02 -17.97 -11.87
C LYS A 43 0.61 -18.54 -10.60
N GLY A 44 0.17 -18.05 -9.44
CA GLY A 44 0.75 -18.41 -8.15
C GLY A 44 -0.29 -18.58 -7.06
N THR A 45 0.19 -18.93 -5.88
CA THR A 45 -0.62 -19.14 -4.68
C THR A 45 -0.20 -18.16 -3.59
N VAL A 46 -1.16 -17.79 -2.74
CA VAL A 46 -0.93 -16.98 -1.55
C VAL A 46 -1.24 -17.81 -0.33
N SER A 47 -0.35 -17.73 0.65
CA SER A 47 -0.53 -18.30 1.98
C SER A 47 -0.43 -17.21 3.03
N SER A 48 -1.23 -17.34 4.09
CA SER A 48 -1.22 -16.44 5.23
C SER A 48 -0.93 -17.21 6.50
N THR A 49 -0.03 -16.68 7.33
CA THR A 49 0.29 -17.23 8.64
C THR A 49 0.17 -16.14 9.69
N TYR A 50 -0.51 -16.44 10.79
CA TYR A 50 -0.57 -15.56 11.96
C TYR A 50 0.69 -15.76 12.81
N LEU A 51 1.30 -14.65 13.22
CA LEU A 51 2.40 -14.63 14.18
C LEU A 51 1.85 -14.33 15.59
N GLU A 52 2.58 -14.76 16.61
CA GLU A 52 2.18 -14.63 18.03
C GLU A 52 1.84 -13.18 18.44
N SER A 53 2.41 -12.18 17.79
CA SER A 53 2.14 -10.76 18.06
C SER A 53 0.85 -10.21 17.42
N GLY A 54 -0.04 -11.08 16.90
CA GLY A 54 -1.25 -10.66 16.18
C GLY A 54 -0.97 -10.06 14.79
N ILE A 55 0.24 -10.28 14.27
CA ILE A 55 0.65 -9.81 12.94
C ILE A 55 0.39 -10.92 11.92
N VAL A 56 -0.21 -10.55 10.78
CA VAL A 56 -0.41 -11.45 9.65
C VAL A 56 0.78 -11.33 8.70
N LYS A 57 1.40 -12.47 8.40
CA LYS A 57 2.36 -12.60 7.30
C LYS A 57 1.66 -13.17 6.08
N CYS A 58 1.72 -12.45 4.97
CA CYS A 58 1.21 -12.90 3.69
C CYS A 58 2.38 -13.22 2.75
N THR A 59 2.39 -14.44 2.19
CA THR A 59 3.43 -14.90 1.28
C THR A 59 2.83 -15.32 -0.06
N PHE A 60 3.42 -14.81 -1.14
CA PHE A 60 3.11 -15.20 -2.51
C PHE A 60 4.25 -16.05 -3.08
N SER A 61 3.87 -17.12 -3.76
CA SER A 61 4.80 -17.93 -4.54
C SER A 61 4.18 -18.39 -5.85
N SER A 62 4.93 -18.29 -6.95
CA SER A 62 4.54 -18.87 -8.24
C SER A 62 5.61 -19.85 -8.69
N TYR A 63 5.18 -21.08 -9.00
CA TYR A 63 6.04 -22.09 -9.58
C TYR A 63 6.41 -21.74 -11.03
N SER A 64 5.43 -21.27 -11.81
CA SER A 64 5.59 -20.95 -13.24
C SER A 64 6.56 -19.79 -13.47
N THR A 65 6.44 -18.70 -12.72
CA THR A 65 7.29 -17.51 -12.91
C THR A 65 8.54 -17.53 -12.03
N LYS A 66 8.67 -18.50 -11.12
CA LYS A 66 9.69 -18.55 -10.05
C LYS A 66 9.75 -17.28 -9.19
N ARG A 67 8.69 -16.45 -9.20
CA ARG A 67 8.61 -15.20 -8.43
C ARG A 67 8.03 -15.44 -7.04
N LYS A 68 8.58 -14.73 -6.07
CA LYS A 68 8.18 -14.83 -4.65
C LYS A 68 8.22 -13.46 -4.00
N ALA A 69 7.21 -13.17 -3.19
CA ALA A 69 7.10 -11.95 -2.40
C ALA A 69 6.44 -12.24 -1.05
N PHE A 70 6.72 -11.42 -0.05
CA PHE A 70 6.07 -11.50 1.24
C PHE A 70 5.92 -10.10 1.84
N ALA A 71 4.93 -9.94 2.69
CA ALA A 71 4.78 -8.75 3.53
C ALA A 71 4.02 -9.07 4.81
N PHE A 72 4.07 -8.11 5.72
CA PHE A 72 3.37 -8.15 7.00
C PHE A 72 2.27 -7.09 7.05
N GLY A 73 1.28 -7.34 7.90
CA GLY A 73 0.23 -6.38 8.20
C GLY A 73 -0.55 -6.77 9.46
N PRO A 74 -1.29 -5.82 10.06
CA PRO A 74 -2.17 -6.10 11.19
C PRO A 74 -3.39 -6.95 10.80
N THR A 75 -3.79 -6.92 9.52
CA THR A 75 -4.87 -7.73 8.96
C THR A 75 -4.41 -8.38 7.67
N PHE A 76 -5.11 -9.44 7.25
CA PHE A 76 -4.84 -10.12 5.98
C PHE A 76 -4.89 -9.17 4.79
N ASP A 77 -5.93 -8.33 4.70
CA ASP A 77 -6.10 -7.40 3.57
C ASP A 77 -4.92 -6.45 3.42
N LEU A 78 -4.44 -5.89 4.55
CA LEU A 78 -3.32 -4.96 4.53
C LEU A 78 -2.01 -5.69 4.20
N ALA A 79 -1.81 -6.88 4.76
CA ALA A 79 -0.65 -7.72 4.45
C ALA A 79 -0.63 -8.13 2.97
N TYR A 80 -1.79 -8.43 2.40
CA TYR A 80 -1.96 -8.78 0.99
C TYR A 80 -1.61 -7.61 0.06
N VAL A 81 -2.12 -6.40 0.33
CA VAL A 81 -1.76 -5.24 -0.50
C VAL A 81 -0.28 -4.89 -0.38
N ASN A 82 0.28 -4.93 0.84
CA ASN A 82 1.70 -4.70 1.04
C ASN A 82 2.55 -5.73 0.28
N MET A 83 2.09 -6.98 0.23
CA MET A 83 2.76 -8.06 -0.50
C MET A 83 2.73 -7.80 -2.01
N ILE A 84 1.61 -7.35 -2.58
CA ILE A 84 1.53 -6.97 -4.00
C ILE A 84 2.46 -5.79 -4.28
N LYS A 85 2.48 -4.78 -3.42
CA LYS A 85 3.39 -3.63 -3.56
C LYS A 85 4.84 -4.09 -3.57
N LYS A 86 5.23 -4.96 -2.64
CA LYS A 86 6.59 -5.54 -2.57
C LYS A 86 6.92 -6.41 -3.77
N PHE A 87 5.95 -7.17 -4.28
CA PHE A 87 6.10 -7.92 -5.52
C PHE A 87 6.38 -6.99 -6.69
N ASN A 88 5.59 -5.93 -6.85
CA ASN A 88 5.76 -4.97 -7.92
C ASN A 88 7.10 -4.24 -7.78
N GLU A 89 7.48 -3.76 -6.59
CA GLU A 89 8.80 -3.14 -6.35
C GLU A 89 9.96 -4.08 -6.73
N LYS A 90 9.86 -5.37 -6.40
CA LYS A 90 10.91 -6.36 -6.67
C LYS A 90 11.03 -6.75 -8.15
N TYR A 91 9.94 -6.67 -8.90
CA TYR A 91 9.86 -7.18 -10.28
C TYR A 91 9.53 -6.10 -11.32
N ALA A 92 9.33 -4.84 -10.91
CA ALA A 92 9.05 -3.70 -11.81
C ALA A 92 10.20 -3.41 -12.78
N ASP A 93 11.44 -3.66 -12.35
CA ASP A 93 12.64 -3.44 -13.19
C ASP A 93 12.88 -4.56 -14.21
N HIS A 94 12.08 -5.65 -14.18
CA HIS A 94 12.20 -6.79 -15.11
C HIS A 94 11.17 -6.78 -16.24
N GLY A 95 10.65 -5.61 -16.59
CA GLY A 95 9.80 -5.42 -17.76
C GLY A 95 8.32 -5.30 -17.42
N LYS A 96 7.72 -4.21 -17.92
CA LYS A 96 6.28 -3.94 -17.93
C LYS A 96 5.52 -5.21 -18.33
N ALA A 97 4.76 -5.77 -17.39
CA ALA A 97 3.67 -6.68 -17.74
C ALA A 97 2.50 -5.80 -18.22
N ILE A 98 2.37 -5.68 -19.54
CA ILE A 98 1.15 -5.26 -20.24
C ILE A 98 0.06 -6.30 -19.94
#